data_AF-A0A1Q5TL06-F1
#
_entry.id   AF-A0A1Q5TL06-F1
#
_cell.length_a   1.000
_cell.length_b   1.000
_cell.length_c   1.000
_cell.angle_alpha   90.00
_cell.angle_beta   90.00
_cell.angle_gamma   90.00
#
_symmetry.space_group_name_H-M   'P 1'
#
loop_
_entity.id
_entity.type
_entity.pdbx_description
1 polymer ?
#
loop_
_entity_poly.entity_id
_entity_poly.type
_entity_poly.pdbx_seq_one_letter_code
_entity_poly.pdbx_strand_id
1 'polypeptide(L)'
;MKYQRLASLGAVLFGAAATVSAKHLGGRHEHNQCPKGYTVSVYTSYSTVYLTSTTSAAPEITSTSSPVAVVDTAAPVDTTTAVGADAASTTSSTPVPTSEAPVAAPTQATVAVVAELSTENAVAAAATSSTSQEAATSTAQAAASTSSSSSNTSTKSSTSSSSGSTSGEATFYGGNVAGGTCSFSGYTLPSGLFGTAFSGAAWNNAAECGACVSVTGPKGNTIKAMIVDQCPECAASHLDLFQNAFAELSDISAGIIDITWEYTSCDLSGPLKLKNKEGTSQYWFSMQVVNANEPVTKLEVSTDGGSTWQSTTRTSYNYFEQSSGFGVDTVDVRVTGQSGATVVVNSVGCSSGSEITASSNL
;
A
#
# COMPACT_ATOMS: atom_id res chain seq x y z
N MET A 1 5.85 75.27 3.87
CA MET A 1 6.47 75.88 2.68
C MET A 1 6.01 75.11 1.46
N LYS A 2 5.13 75.77 0.68
CA LYS A 2 4.79 75.66 -0.74
C LYS A 2 4.61 74.28 -1.43
N TYR A 3 3.32 74.01 -1.66
CA TYR A 3 2.66 73.18 -2.68
C TYR A 3 3.07 73.47 -4.14
N GLN A 4 2.93 72.47 -5.04
CA GLN A 4 1.96 72.38 -6.17
C GLN A 4 2.43 71.35 -7.24
N ARG A 5 1.65 70.29 -7.48
CA ARG A 5 0.71 70.05 -8.62
C ARG A 5 1.42 69.72 -9.96
N LEU A 6 1.33 68.48 -10.46
CA LEU A 6 0.26 67.80 -11.23
C LEU A 6 0.24 68.10 -12.73
N ALA A 7 -0.02 67.03 -13.51
CA ALA A 7 -0.41 66.91 -14.92
C ALA A 7 0.73 66.91 -15.97
N SER A 8 0.68 66.18 -17.09
CA SER A 8 -0.11 65.08 -17.68
C SER A 8 0.48 64.83 -19.09
N LEU A 9 -0.15 63.92 -19.87
CA LEU A 9 0.11 63.46 -21.26
C LEU A 9 1.15 62.33 -21.39
N GLY A 10 0.93 61.21 -22.06
CA GLY A 10 -0.17 60.77 -22.92
C GLY A 10 0.36 59.83 -24.02
N ALA A 11 -0.01 58.54 -23.94
CA ALA A 11 -0.14 57.48 -24.95
C ALA A 11 0.82 57.37 -26.17
N VAL A 12 1.42 56.19 -26.37
CA VAL A 12 1.40 55.42 -27.65
C VAL A 12 1.40 53.92 -27.36
N LEU A 13 0.40 53.21 -27.90
CA LEU A 13 0.28 51.76 -28.04
C LEU A 13 1.05 51.28 -29.26
N PHE A 14 1.80 50.17 -29.16
CA PHE A 14 2.04 49.24 -30.27
C PHE A 14 2.12 47.81 -29.72
N GLY A 15 1.13 46.99 -30.10
CA GLY A 15 1.15 45.55 -29.90
C GLY A 15 2.03 44.88 -30.95
N ALA A 16 2.81 43.89 -30.53
CA ALA A 16 3.45 42.93 -31.42
C ALA A 16 3.06 41.53 -30.94
N ALA A 17 2.17 40.89 -31.70
CA ALA A 17 1.90 39.47 -31.59
C ALA A 17 3.14 38.70 -32.05
N ALA A 18 3.74 37.93 -31.14
CA ALA A 18 4.80 37.00 -31.50
C ALA A 18 4.17 35.75 -32.12
N THR A 19 4.32 35.60 -33.44
CA THR A 19 4.02 34.38 -34.16
C THR A 19 5.10 33.34 -33.84
N VAL A 20 4.72 32.25 -33.18
CA VAL A 20 5.61 31.10 -32.97
C VAL A 20 5.66 30.29 -34.27
N SER A 21 6.74 30.48 -35.04
CA SER A 21 7.06 29.61 -36.17
C SER A 21 7.71 28.33 -35.64
N ALA A 22 6.94 27.25 -35.56
CA ALA A 22 7.46 25.91 -35.23
C ALA A 22 8.23 25.35 -36.44
N LYS A 23 9.54 25.62 -36.52
CA LYS A 23 10.44 24.81 -37.33
C LYS A 23 10.82 23.56 -36.54
N HIS A 24 10.64 22.41 -37.17
CA HIS A 24 10.93 21.09 -36.61
C HIS A 24 12.42 20.98 -36.23
N LEU A 25 12.73 20.89 -34.93
CA LEU A 25 14.06 20.53 -34.46
C LEU A 25 14.19 19.01 -34.52
N GLY A 26 14.86 18.52 -35.55
CA GLY A 26 15.26 17.12 -35.66
C GLY A 26 16.41 16.79 -34.71
N GLY A 27 16.19 15.76 -33.89
CA GLY A 27 17.19 14.83 -33.37
C GLY A 27 18.39 15.38 -32.59
N ARG A 28 18.27 15.47 -31.26
CA ARG A 28 19.36 15.24 -30.31
C ARG A 28 18.80 14.68 -28.99
N HIS A 29 18.72 13.37 -28.87
CA HIS A 29 18.40 12.65 -27.63
C HIS A 29 19.67 12.25 -26.88
N GLU A 30 20.60 13.18 -26.66
CA GLU A 30 21.71 12.93 -25.75
C GLU A 30 21.98 14.21 -24.97
N HIS A 31 21.82 14.12 -23.65
CA HIS A 31 21.91 15.18 -22.62
C HIS A 31 20.62 15.97 -22.37
N ASN A 32 19.97 15.63 -21.26
CA ASN A 32 18.70 16.13 -20.72
C ASN A 32 18.74 17.61 -20.26
N GLN A 33 19.38 18.51 -21.02
CA GLN A 33 19.58 19.92 -20.64
C GLN A 33 19.15 20.87 -21.74
N CYS A 34 18.16 21.71 -21.45
CA CYS A 34 17.73 22.79 -22.32
C CYS A 34 18.72 23.97 -22.31
N PRO A 35 18.86 24.73 -23.43
CA PRO A 35 19.62 25.97 -23.46
C PRO A 35 19.10 27.02 -22.45
N LYS A 36 19.98 27.93 -22.01
CA LYS A 36 19.60 29.05 -21.14
C LYS A 36 18.44 29.85 -21.74
N GLY A 37 17.34 29.95 -21.01
CA GLY A 37 16.11 30.66 -21.41
C GLY A 37 14.93 29.78 -21.79
N TYR A 38 15.09 28.45 -21.79
CA TYR A 38 14.01 27.49 -22.08
C TYR A 38 13.72 26.59 -20.86
N THR A 39 12.44 26.37 -20.58
CA THR A 39 11.96 25.43 -19.55
C THR A 39 11.39 24.19 -20.20
N VAL A 40 11.67 23.00 -19.66
CA VAL A 40 11.02 21.76 -20.10
C VAL A 40 9.55 21.79 -19.66
N SER A 41 8.63 21.78 -20.61
CA SER A 41 7.22 21.52 -20.33
C SER A 41 6.89 20.08 -20.71
N VAL A 42 6.63 19.24 -19.72
CA VAL A 42 6.12 17.89 -19.93
C VAL A 42 4.63 18.01 -20.23
N TYR A 43 4.20 17.73 -21.46
CA TYR A 43 2.79 17.60 -21.81
C TYR A 43 2.40 16.12 -21.81
N THR A 44 1.47 15.75 -20.94
CA THR A 44 0.86 14.43 -20.92
C THR A 44 -0.21 14.37 -22.00
N SER A 45 0.06 13.65 -23.10
CA SER A 45 -0.92 13.37 -24.14
C SER A 45 -1.71 12.12 -23.76
N TYR A 46 -2.99 12.28 -23.41
CA TYR A 46 -3.91 11.15 -23.31
C TYR A 46 -4.50 10.87 -24.71
N SER A 47 -4.24 9.68 -25.25
CA SER A 47 -4.94 9.16 -26.43
C SER A 47 -6.10 8.29 -25.97
N THR A 48 -7.33 8.73 -26.22
CA THR A 48 -8.53 7.92 -26.00
C THR A 48 -8.63 6.90 -27.14
N VAL A 49 -8.38 5.63 -26.86
CA VAL A 49 -8.59 4.53 -27.80
C VAL A 49 -10.05 4.08 -27.70
N TYR A 50 -10.83 4.33 -28.74
CA TYR A 50 -12.17 3.75 -28.88
C TYR A 50 -12.02 2.31 -29.40
N LEU A 51 -12.32 1.32 -28.56
CA LEU A 51 -12.43 -0.07 -28.98
C LEU A 51 -13.82 -0.29 -29.58
N THR A 52 -13.91 -0.45 -30.90
CA THR A 52 -15.12 -0.97 -31.53
C THR A 52 -15.14 -2.48 -31.37
N SER A 53 -16.00 -2.99 -30.49
CA SER A 53 -16.28 -4.41 -30.37
C SER A 53 -17.03 -4.87 -31.63
N THR A 54 -16.33 -5.53 -32.55
CA THR A 54 -16.96 -6.35 -33.58
C THR A 54 -17.36 -7.69 -32.95
N THR A 55 -18.66 -7.93 -32.87
CA THR A 55 -19.22 -9.24 -32.52
C THR A 55 -18.85 -10.24 -33.61
N SER A 56 -17.81 -11.04 -33.35
CA SER A 56 -17.48 -12.21 -34.15
C SER A 56 -18.48 -13.32 -33.84
N ALA A 57 -19.23 -13.73 -34.86
CA ALA A 57 -20.12 -14.88 -34.78
C ALA A 57 -19.35 -16.13 -34.33
N ALA A 58 -19.94 -16.88 -33.40
CA ALA A 58 -19.44 -18.15 -32.91
C ALA A 58 -19.36 -19.20 -34.05
N PRO A 59 -18.31 -20.02 -34.13
CA PRO A 59 -18.30 -21.13 -35.08
C PRO A 59 -19.21 -22.26 -34.57
N GLU A 60 -20.09 -22.76 -35.44
CA GLU A 60 -20.80 -24.02 -35.27
C GLU A 60 -19.78 -25.17 -35.11
N ILE A 61 -19.93 -25.95 -34.04
CA ILE A 61 -19.11 -27.14 -33.79
C ILE A 61 -19.88 -28.36 -34.33
N THR A 62 -19.53 -28.80 -35.53
CA THR A 62 -20.02 -30.04 -36.11
C THR A 62 -19.35 -31.22 -35.42
N SER A 63 -20.11 -32.01 -34.67
CA SER A 63 -19.62 -33.22 -34.00
C SER A 63 -19.68 -34.41 -34.96
N THR A 64 -18.52 -34.87 -35.41
CA THR A 64 -18.37 -36.13 -36.18
C THR A 64 -17.90 -37.24 -35.25
N SER A 65 -18.75 -38.22 -34.97
CA SER A 65 -18.41 -39.41 -34.20
C SER A 65 -17.84 -40.52 -35.10
N SER A 66 -16.66 -41.03 -34.78
CA SER A 66 -16.14 -42.32 -35.28
C SER A 66 -15.85 -43.26 -34.11
N PRO A 67 -16.16 -44.57 -34.21
CA PRO A 67 -16.09 -45.48 -33.07
C PRO A 67 -14.68 -46.03 -32.84
N VAL A 68 -14.30 -46.16 -31.55
CA VAL A 68 -13.07 -46.83 -31.11
C VAL A 68 -13.40 -48.30 -30.83
N ALA A 69 -12.66 -49.20 -31.49
CA ALA A 69 -12.71 -50.64 -31.25
C ALA A 69 -11.99 -50.99 -29.94
N VAL A 70 -12.65 -51.78 -29.10
CA VAL A 70 -12.10 -52.33 -27.85
C VAL A 70 -11.49 -53.69 -28.17
N VAL A 71 -10.19 -53.85 -27.89
CA VAL A 71 -9.52 -55.16 -27.94
C VAL A 71 -9.43 -55.68 -26.52
N ASP A 72 -10.14 -56.79 -26.29
CA ASP A 72 -10.21 -57.55 -25.06
C ASP A 72 -9.00 -58.51 -24.96
N THR A 73 -8.44 -58.68 -23.77
CA THR A 73 -7.42 -59.70 -23.49
C THR A 73 -7.65 -60.23 -22.09
N ALA A 74 -8.41 -61.32 -22.00
CA ALA A 74 -8.62 -62.09 -20.78
C ALA A 74 -7.62 -63.26 -20.70
N ALA A 75 -7.05 -63.46 -19.51
CA ALA A 75 -6.34 -64.67 -19.10
C ALA A 75 -7.28 -65.55 -18.24
N PRO A 76 -7.10 -66.89 -18.20
CA PRO A 76 -8.08 -67.81 -17.62
C PRO A 76 -7.73 -68.28 -16.21
N VAL A 77 -8.74 -68.42 -15.34
CA VAL A 77 -8.72 -69.38 -14.22
C VAL A 77 -10.14 -69.94 -13.97
N ASP A 78 -10.31 -71.17 -14.46
CA ASP A 78 -10.79 -72.38 -13.78
C ASP A 78 -12.10 -72.48 -12.95
N THR A 79 -12.78 -73.62 -13.20
CA THR A 79 -13.55 -74.49 -12.28
C THR A 79 -15.06 -74.20 -11.99
N THR A 80 -15.91 -74.86 -12.81
CA THR A 80 -17.04 -75.77 -12.50
C THR A 80 -18.15 -75.49 -11.45
N THR A 81 -19.39 -75.61 -11.95
CA THR A 81 -20.59 -76.31 -11.38
C THR A 81 -21.74 -75.49 -10.74
N ALA A 82 -22.72 -75.18 -11.60
CA ALA A 82 -24.15 -75.53 -11.55
C ALA A 82 -25.19 -74.90 -10.57
N VAL A 83 -26.38 -74.66 -11.19
CA VAL A 83 -27.79 -74.74 -10.73
C VAL A 83 -28.55 -73.44 -10.38
N GLY A 84 -29.66 -73.22 -11.11
CA GLY A 84 -30.93 -72.58 -10.68
C GLY A 84 -31.10 -71.10 -11.05
N ALA A 85 -31.90 -70.73 -12.06
CA ALA A 85 -33.30 -70.25 -11.95
C ALA A 85 -33.41 -68.98 -11.06
N ASP A 86 -33.92 -67.82 -11.51
CA ASP A 86 -35.23 -67.61 -12.13
C ASP A 86 -35.32 -66.23 -12.82
N ALA A 87 -36.34 -66.10 -13.66
CA ALA A 87 -36.85 -64.96 -14.44
C ALA A 87 -37.32 -63.78 -13.56
N ALA A 88 -37.74 -62.59 -14.00
CA ALA A 88 -37.69 -61.76 -15.20
C ALA A 88 -38.44 -60.45 -14.84
N SER A 89 -38.17 -59.35 -15.58
CA SER A 89 -39.11 -58.26 -15.92
C SER A 89 -39.69 -57.39 -14.78
N THR A 90 -39.99 -56.08 -14.90
CA THR A 90 -40.36 -55.23 -16.04
C THR A 90 -40.53 -53.77 -15.54
N THR A 91 -40.21 -52.78 -16.41
CA THR A 91 -40.90 -51.46 -16.62
C THR A 91 -40.89 -50.42 -15.48
N SER A 92 -40.99 -49.09 -15.66
CA SER A 92 -41.39 -48.23 -16.79
C SER A 92 -40.91 -46.78 -16.58
N SER A 93 -40.81 -46.05 -17.70
CA SER A 93 -40.75 -44.60 -17.96
C SER A 93 -41.69 -43.71 -17.09
N THR A 94 -41.53 -42.39 -16.89
CA THR A 94 -41.23 -41.26 -17.83
C THR A 94 -41.09 -39.94 -17.02
N PRO A 95 -40.59 -38.82 -17.61
CA PRO A 95 -40.15 -37.59 -16.92
C PRO A 95 -41.18 -36.43 -16.92
N VAL A 96 -40.95 -35.43 -16.06
CA VAL A 96 -41.76 -34.20 -15.89
C VAL A 96 -41.03 -32.97 -16.45
N PRO A 97 -41.68 -32.02 -17.16
CA PRO A 97 -41.03 -30.89 -17.80
C PRO A 97 -41.01 -29.57 -17.00
N THR A 98 -40.06 -28.74 -17.44
CA THR A 98 -39.73 -27.33 -17.18
C THR A 98 -40.88 -26.33 -17.38
N SER A 99 -40.85 -25.23 -16.61
CA SER A 99 -41.42 -23.93 -17.01
C SER A 99 -40.59 -22.78 -16.43
N GLU A 100 -39.96 -22.01 -17.31
CA GLU A 100 -39.16 -20.82 -17.05
C GLU A 100 -39.99 -19.58 -17.47
N ALA A 101 -39.96 -18.51 -16.67
CA ALA A 101 -40.63 -17.24 -16.96
C ALA A 101 -39.62 -16.08 -16.87
N PRO A 102 -39.67 -15.09 -17.79
CA PRO A 102 -38.65 -14.06 -17.93
C PRO A 102 -38.98 -12.82 -17.07
N VAL A 103 -37.97 -12.17 -16.50
CA VAL A 103 -38.12 -10.85 -15.85
C VAL A 103 -37.07 -9.88 -16.39
N ALA A 104 -37.55 -8.66 -16.62
CA ALA A 104 -37.09 -7.65 -17.55
C ALA A 104 -35.82 -6.87 -17.15
N ALA A 105 -35.21 -6.27 -18.18
CA ALA A 105 -34.06 -5.37 -18.14
C ALA A 105 -34.37 -4.01 -17.47
N PRO A 106 -33.39 -3.39 -16.78
CA PRO A 106 -33.56 -2.04 -16.23
C PRO A 106 -33.26 -0.96 -17.28
N THR A 107 -34.16 0.02 -17.33
CA THR A 107 -34.10 1.24 -18.14
C THR A 107 -33.09 2.23 -17.58
N GLN A 108 -32.22 2.75 -18.45
CA GLN A 108 -31.17 3.70 -18.13
C GLN A 108 -31.74 5.13 -18.16
N ALA A 109 -31.66 5.86 -17.05
CA ALA A 109 -32.04 7.27 -16.96
C ALA A 109 -30.79 8.15 -17.02
N THR A 110 -30.69 8.93 -18.10
CA THR A 110 -29.65 9.94 -18.34
C THR A 110 -30.02 11.22 -17.57
N VAL A 111 -29.20 11.62 -16.60
CA VAL A 111 -29.32 12.94 -15.97
C VAL A 111 -28.10 13.77 -16.37
N ALA A 112 -28.37 14.79 -17.19
CA ALA A 112 -27.42 15.85 -17.50
C ALA A 112 -27.23 16.73 -16.26
N VAL A 113 -26.01 16.82 -15.73
CA VAL A 113 -25.66 17.84 -14.74
C VAL A 113 -24.91 18.94 -15.48
N VAL A 114 -25.56 20.09 -15.53
CA VAL A 114 -25.08 21.35 -16.10
C VAL A 114 -23.99 21.89 -15.18
N ALA A 115 -22.83 22.22 -15.73
CA ALA A 115 -21.78 22.95 -15.04
C ALA A 115 -22.21 24.42 -14.89
N GLU A 116 -22.48 24.87 -13.66
CA GLU A 116 -22.61 26.29 -13.36
C GLU A 116 -21.26 26.84 -12.89
N LEU A 117 -20.75 27.75 -13.72
CA LEU A 117 -19.62 28.63 -13.49
C LEU A 117 -20.02 29.66 -12.43
N SER A 118 -19.23 29.83 -11.37
CA SER A 118 -19.35 30.98 -10.46
C SER A 118 -17.99 31.69 -10.36
N THR A 119 -17.97 32.90 -10.89
CA THR A 119 -16.90 33.89 -10.79
C THR A 119 -17.16 34.84 -9.63
N GLU A 120 -16.05 35.39 -9.12
CA GLU A 120 -15.92 36.62 -8.31
C GLU A 120 -16.42 36.61 -6.86
N ASN A 121 -15.49 36.80 -5.90
CA ASN A 121 -15.22 38.16 -5.44
C ASN A 121 -13.91 38.26 -4.63
N ALA A 122 -13.03 39.14 -5.10
CA ALA A 122 -11.92 39.68 -4.33
C ALA A 122 -12.43 40.78 -3.40
N VAL A 123 -11.89 40.85 -2.18
CA VAL A 123 -11.81 42.10 -1.42
C VAL A 123 -10.43 42.20 -0.79
N ALA A 124 -9.73 43.24 -1.21
CA ALA A 124 -8.44 43.67 -0.72
C ALA A 124 -8.60 44.67 0.43
N ALA A 125 -7.53 44.75 1.21
CA ALA A 125 -7.03 45.90 1.96
C ALA A 125 -7.73 46.31 3.26
N ALA A 126 -7.00 46.23 4.37
CA ALA A 126 -6.48 47.44 5.01
C ALA A 126 -5.31 47.11 5.95
N ALA A 127 -4.21 47.81 5.74
CA ALA A 127 -3.12 47.96 6.70
C ALA A 127 -3.59 48.74 7.93
N THR A 128 -2.90 48.63 9.07
CA THR A 128 -2.13 49.73 9.71
C THR A 128 -1.42 49.22 10.97
N SER A 129 -0.20 49.73 11.13
CA SER A 129 0.84 49.49 12.14
C SER A 129 0.53 49.97 13.56
N SER A 130 1.20 49.37 14.56
CA SER A 130 1.74 50.10 15.71
C SER A 130 2.87 49.34 16.44
N THR A 131 4.01 50.03 16.52
CA THR A 131 5.18 50.00 17.43
C THR A 131 4.79 49.80 18.92
N SER A 132 5.57 49.38 19.93
CA SER A 132 7.03 49.30 20.22
C SER A 132 7.30 48.36 21.41
N GLN A 133 8.49 47.73 21.40
CA GLN A 133 9.49 47.46 22.47
C GLN A 133 9.11 47.46 23.97
N GLU A 134 9.54 46.40 24.67
CA GLU A 134 10.28 46.46 25.96
C GLU A 134 11.07 45.12 26.13
N ALA A 135 12.38 45.11 25.87
CA ALA A 135 13.49 45.15 26.83
C ALA A 135 13.50 44.01 27.88
N ALA A 136 14.32 42.99 27.64
CA ALA A 136 14.77 42.05 28.67
C ALA A 136 16.31 41.94 28.66
N THR A 137 16.86 42.22 29.83
CA THR A 137 18.25 42.35 30.22
C THR A 137 19.07 41.09 29.92
N SER A 138 20.23 41.29 29.28
CA SER A 138 21.28 40.29 29.10
C SER A 138 22.33 40.45 30.20
N THR A 139 22.57 39.39 30.96
CA THR A 139 23.76 39.25 31.80
C THR A 139 24.47 37.98 31.38
N ALA A 140 25.67 38.13 30.84
CA ALA A 140 26.57 37.05 30.50
C ALA A 140 27.25 36.49 31.76
N GLN A 141 27.43 35.17 31.84
CA GLN A 141 28.68 34.63 32.36
C GLN A 141 28.97 33.22 31.83
N ALA A 142 30.25 32.99 31.56
CA ALA A 142 30.80 31.87 30.83
C ALA A 142 31.30 30.73 31.73
N ALA A 143 31.33 29.54 31.13
CA ALA A 143 32.32 28.46 31.21
C ALA A 143 32.79 27.92 32.58
N ALA A 144 32.72 26.60 32.77
CA ALA A 144 33.89 25.71 32.63
C ALA A 144 33.55 24.24 32.99
N SER A 145 34.33 23.36 32.36
CA SER A 145 34.26 21.89 32.30
C SER A 145 34.66 21.17 33.59
N THR A 146 34.21 19.92 33.78
CA THR A 146 35.04 18.83 34.34
C THR A 146 34.41 17.45 34.14
N SER A 147 35.29 16.45 34.03
CA SER A 147 35.05 15.10 33.52
C SER A 147 34.74 14.05 34.60
N SER A 148 34.10 12.97 34.16
CA SER A 148 34.25 11.55 34.57
C SER A 148 33.89 11.10 35.99
N SER A 149 33.00 10.12 36.11
CA SER A 149 33.34 8.74 36.53
C SER A 149 32.08 7.85 36.68
N SER A 150 32.24 6.60 36.25
CA SER A 150 31.27 5.51 36.34
C SER A 150 31.09 5.00 37.77
N SER A 151 29.87 4.61 38.15
CA SER A 151 29.69 3.52 39.12
C SER A 151 28.43 2.71 38.82
N ASN A 152 28.61 1.40 38.94
CA ASN A 152 27.71 0.32 38.58
C ASN A 152 26.76 0.06 39.76
N THR A 153 25.45 -0.01 39.55
CA THR A 153 24.55 -0.69 40.49
C THR A 153 23.42 -1.35 39.72
N SER A 154 23.42 -2.67 39.78
CA SER A 154 22.46 -3.56 39.13
C SER A 154 21.21 -3.67 40.00
N THR A 155 20.10 -3.12 39.54
CA THR A 155 18.76 -3.52 39.98
C THR A 155 18.00 -4.07 38.78
N LYS A 156 17.72 -5.38 38.82
CA LYS A 156 16.79 -6.05 37.90
C LYS A 156 15.41 -5.43 38.10
N SER A 157 15.06 -4.50 37.22
CA SER A 157 13.69 -4.08 36.99
C SER A 157 13.21 -4.82 35.76
N SER A 158 12.17 -5.63 35.93
CA SER A 158 11.38 -6.19 34.84
C SER A 158 10.90 -5.03 33.96
N THR A 159 11.39 -4.97 32.73
CA THR A 159 11.01 -3.98 31.72
C THR A 159 9.59 -4.28 31.25
N SER A 160 8.60 -3.84 32.03
CA SER A 160 7.34 -3.41 31.44
C SER A 160 7.66 -2.14 30.66
N SER A 161 7.83 -2.30 29.35
CA SER A 161 8.02 -1.20 28.40
C SER A 161 6.90 -0.19 28.63
N SER A 162 7.21 0.93 29.30
CA SER A 162 6.32 2.07 29.34
C SER A 162 6.35 2.71 27.96
N SER A 163 5.60 2.16 27.01
CA SER A 163 5.21 2.87 25.80
C SER A 163 4.43 4.09 26.27
N GLY A 164 5.07 5.25 26.28
CA GLY A 164 4.37 6.50 26.56
C GLY A 164 3.28 6.69 25.52
N SER A 165 2.04 6.91 25.98
CA SER A 165 0.96 7.35 25.10
C SER A 165 1.38 8.62 24.36
N THR A 166 1.22 8.62 23.05
CA THR A 166 1.54 9.72 22.13
C THR A 166 0.28 10.53 21.86
N SER A 167 0.32 11.83 22.09
CA SER A 167 -0.75 12.75 21.67
C SER A 167 -0.54 13.18 20.22
N GLY A 168 -1.63 13.26 19.46
CA GLY A 168 -1.60 13.67 18.07
C GLY A 168 -3.00 13.99 17.55
N GLU A 169 -3.08 14.16 16.23
CA GLU A 169 -4.33 14.35 15.51
C GLU A 169 -4.62 13.13 14.65
N ALA A 170 -5.89 12.92 14.34
CA ALA A 170 -6.29 11.99 13.30
C ALA A 170 -7.20 12.65 12.26
N THR A 171 -6.95 12.29 11.01
CA THR A 171 -7.86 12.49 9.87
C THR A 171 -8.34 11.13 9.37
N PHE A 172 -9.05 11.12 8.24
CA PHE A 172 -9.37 9.88 7.56
C PHE A 172 -9.26 9.97 6.04
N TYR A 173 -9.10 8.80 5.43
CA TYR A 173 -9.18 8.60 3.98
C TYR A 173 -9.94 7.31 3.63
N GLY A 174 -10.12 7.04 2.34
CA GLY A 174 -10.92 5.90 1.86
C GLY A 174 -10.39 4.51 2.27
N GLY A 175 -9.09 4.40 2.57
CA GLY A 175 -8.45 3.14 2.96
C GLY A 175 -8.15 2.20 1.79
N ASN A 176 -6.93 1.66 1.72
CA ASN A 176 -6.57 0.61 0.77
C ASN A 176 -5.38 -0.22 1.27
N VAL A 177 -5.63 -1.38 1.87
CA VAL A 177 -4.55 -2.26 2.37
C VAL A 177 -3.64 -2.73 1.24
N ALA A 178 -4.20 -3.09 0.09
CA ALA A 178 -3.44 -3.66 -1.01
C ALA A 178 -2.62 -2.62 -1.80
N GLY A 179 -3.12 -1.39 -1.89
CA GLY A 179 -2.50 -0.29 -2.62
C GLY A 179 -1.76 0.72 -1.75
N GLY A 180 -1.77 0.56 -0.42
CA GLY A 180 -0.99 1.39 0.47
C GLY A 180 0.51 1.17 0.30
N THR A 181 1.30 2.13 0.77
CA THR A 181 2.76 2.17 0.64
C THR A 181 3.43 0.95 1.29
N CYS A 182 2.83 0.35 2.33
CA CYS A 182 3.33 -0.92 2.90
C CYS A 182 3.18 -2.12 1.97
N SER A 183 2.51 -1.97 0.83
CA SER A 183 2.40 -2.98 -0.23
C SER A 183 1.83 -4.32 0.22
N PHE A 184 0.85 -4.32 1.13
CA PHE A 184 0.20 -5.54 1.63
C PHE A 184 -0.82 -6.11 0.62
N SER A 185 -0.39 -6.24 -0.64
CA SER A 185 -1.19 -6.83 -1.72
C SER A 185 -1.58 -8.27 -1.39
N GLY A 186 -2.87 -8.59 -1.50
CA GLY A 186 -3.42 -9.90 -1.17
C GLY A 186 -3.54 -10.19 0.34
N TYR A 187 -3.17 -9.25 1.22
CA TYR A 187 -3.43 -9.37 2.65
C TYR A 187 -4.82 -8.81 2.99
N THR A 188 -5.51 -9.48 3.91
CA THR A 188 -6.78 -9.02 4.46
C THR A 188 -6.62 -8.82 5.95
N LEU A 189 -6.97 -7.62 6.45
CA LEU A 189 -6.94 -7.35 7.87
C LEU A 189 -7.94 -8.28 8.60
N PRO A 190 -7.54 -8.89 9.74
CA PRO A 190 -8.45 -9.65 10.58
C PRO A 190 -9.63 -8.81 11.06
N SER A 191 -10.74 -9.46 11.42
CA SER A 191 -11.90 -8.79 12.01
C SER A 191 -11.51 -8.05 13.29
N GLY A 192 -12.01 -6.82 13.46
CA GLY A 192 -11.70 -5.97 14.60
C GLY A 192 -10.37 -5.21 14.52
N LEU A 193 -9.59 -5.40 13.45
CA LEU A 193 -8.40 -4.62 13.16
C LEU A 193 -8.63 -3.68 11.98
N PHE A 194 -8.50 -2.38 12.23
CA PHE A 194 -8.62 -1.35 11.21
C PHE A 194 -7.28 -1.08 10.50
N GLY A 195 -7.29 -0.25 9.46
CA GLY A 195 -6.09 0.26 8.81
C GLY A 195 -5.88 1.75 9.08
N THR A 196 -4.63 2.19 9.04
CA THR A 196 -4.24 3.61 9.08
C THR A 196 -3.03 3.84 8.17
N ALA A 197 -2.93 5.06 7.62
CA ALA A 197 -1.68 5.58 7.10
C ALA A 197 -0.88 6.24 8.24
N PHE A 198 0.44 6.10 8.20
CA PHE A 198 1.36 6.63 9.21
C PHE A 198 2.10 7.85 8.71
N SER A 199 2.60 8.67 9.64
CA SER A 199 3.27 9.91 9.34
C SER A 199 4.40 9.76 8.33
N GLY A 200 4.37 10.57 7.26
CA GLY A 200 5.46 10.73 6.32
C GLY A 200 6.73 11.26 7.00
N ALA A 201 6.58 12.14 7.99
CA ALA A 201 7.69 12.68 8.78
C ALA A 201 8.39 11.63 9.66
N ALA A 202 7.70 10.52 9.99
CA ALA A 202 8.23 9.42 10.81
C ALA A 202 8.31 8.08 10.05
N TRP A 203 8.19 8.08 8.72
CA TRP A 203 8.01 6.86 7.92
C TRP A 203 9.16 5.85 8.02
N ASN A 204 10.39 6.34 8.21
CA ASN A 204 11.58 5.53 8.46
C ASN A 204 11.73 4.32 7.51
N ASN A 205 11.60 4.55 6.20
CA ASN A 205 11.62 3.50 5.17
C ASN A 205 10.69 2.33 5.48
N ALA A 206 9.42 2.59 5.79
CA ALA A 206 8.43 1.55 6.10
C ALA A 206 8.79 0.66 7.31
N ALA A 207 9.57 1.18 8.27
CA ALA A 207 9.93 0.43 9.48
C ALA A 207 8.69 0.05 10.32
N GLU A 208 7.66 0.91 10.32
CA GLU A 208 6.42 0.72 11.08
C GLU A 208 5.35 -0.05 10.33
N CYS A 209 5.61 -0.48 9.08
CA CYS A 209 4.64 -1.26 8.31
C CYS A 209 4.28 -2.57 9.01
N GLY A 210 2.98 -2.79 9.21
CA GLY A 210 2.45 -3.94 9.93
C GLY A 210 2.41 -3.78 11.45
N ALA A 211 2.99 -2.72 12.02
CA ALA A 211 2.83 -2.39 13.43
C ALA A 211 1.37 -2.00 13.72
N CYS A 212 0.88 -2.30 14.93
CA CYS A 212 -0.44 -1.89 15.36
C CYS A 212 -0.40 -0.82 16.43
N VAL A 213 -1.40 0.04 16.41
CA VAL A 213 -1.60 1.11 17.37
C VAL A 213 -2.99 0.99 18.01
N SER A 214 -3.05 1.26 19.31
CA SER A 214 -4.27 1.48 20.06
C SER A 214 -4.57 2.97 20.03
N VAL A 215 -5.69 3.37 19.44
CA VAL A 215 -6.02 4.79 19.20
C VAL A 215 -7.26 5.15 20.00
N THR A 216 -7.14 6.13 20.89
CA THR A 216 -8.23 6.64 21.72
C THR A 216 -8.68 8.01 21.20
N GLY A 217 -9.97 8.12 20.91
CA GLY A 217 -10.59 9.34 20.39
C GLY A 217 -11.13 10.27 21.48
N PRO A 218 -11.70 11.42 21.10
CA PRO A 218 -12.16 12.46 22.02
C PRO A 218 -13.35 12.03 22.89
N LYS A 219 -14.12 11.01 22.46
CA LYS A 219 -15.23 10.42 23.21
C LYS A 219 -14.74 9.38 24.25
N GLY A 220 -13.43 9.13 24.32
CA GLY A 220 -12.81 8.19 25.27
C GLY A 220 -12.88 6.71 24.86
N ASN A 221 -13.44 6.42 23.68
CA ASN A 221 -13.43 5.08 23.11
C ASN A 221 -12.14 4.81 22.33
N THR A 222 -11.79 3.52 22.20
CA THR A 222 -10.51 3.08 21.66
C THR A 222 -10.72 2.06 20.54
N ILE A 223 -9.93 2.17 19.48
CA ILE A 223 -9.84 1.19 18.39
C ILE A 223 -8.42 0.66 18.25
N LYS A 224 -8.25 -0.43 17.49
CA LYS A 224 -6.95 -0.91 17.06
C LYS A 224 -6.80 -0.75 15.54
N ALA A 225 -5.69 -0.19 15.09
CA ALA A 225 -5.39 -0.03 13.68
C ALA A 225 -3.97 -0.53 13.34
N MET A 226 -3.81 -1.19 12.20
CA MET A 226 -2.53 -1.56 11.61
C MET A 226 -2.04 -0.44 10.69
N ILE A 227 -0.74 -0.12 10.77
CA ILE A 227 -0.08 0.77 9.82
C ILE A 227 0.10 0.03 8.49
N VAL A 228 -0.61 0.48 7.46
CA VAL A 228 -0.66 -0.15 6.13
C VAL A 228 -0.30 0.81 5.00
N ASP A 229 -0.16 2.10 5.29
CA ASP A 229 0.13 3.13 4.30
C ASP A 229 0.95 4.27 4.90
N GLN A 230 1.41 5.18 4.06
CA GLN A 230 2.10 6.42 4.42
C GLN A 230 1.17 7.61 4.10
N CYS A 231 1.09 8.57 5.02
CA CYS A 231 0.53 9.89 4.77
C CYS A 231 1.69 10.90 4.66
N PRO A 232 2.17 11.22 3.43
CA PRO A 232 3.38 12.02 3.23
C PRO A 232 3.36 13.39 3.91
N GLU A 233 2.19 14.02 4.00
CA GLU A 233 1.95 15.34 4.57
C GLU A 233 1.74 15.34 6.10
N CYS A 234 1.48 14.17 6.69
CA CYS A 234 1.14 14.05 8.10
C CYS A 234 2.34 14.32 9.02
N ALA A 235 2.12 15.13 10.06
CA ALA A 235 3.10 15.37 11.12
C ALA A 235 3.43 14.08 11.91
N ALA A 236 4.53 14.07 12.66
CA ALA A 236 5.12 12.86 13.25
C ALA A 236 4.16 12.00 14.09
N SER A 237 3.19 12.60 14.80
CA SER A 237 2.21 11.89 15.62
C SER A 237 0.80 11.80 15.02
N HIS A 238 0.62 12.27 13.78
CA HIS A 238 -0.66 12.26 13.07
C HIS A 238 -0.92 10.89 12.45
N LEU A 239 -2.14 10.36 12.65
CA LEU A 239 -2.63 9.14 12.00
C LEU A 239 -3.74 9.45 11.00
N ASP A 240 -3.62 8.99 9.76
CA ASP A 240 -4.69 9.14 8.77
C ASP A 240 -5.46 7.81 8.66
N LEU A 241 -6.53 7.71 9.43
CA LEU A 241 -7.25 6.48 9.68
C LEU A 241 -8.06 6.07 8.43
N PHE A 242 -8.38 4.79 8.29
CA PHE A 242 -9.44 4.42 7.35
C PHE A 242 -10.77 5.06 7.80
N GLN A 243 -11.61 5.45 6.85
CA GLN A 243 -12.89 6.12 7.14
C GLN A 243 -13.78 5.32 8.12
N ASN A 244 -13.81 4.00 8.00
CA ASN A 244 -14.56 3.15 8.94
C ASN A 244 -13.96 3.15 10.36
N ALA A 245 -12.65 3.29 10.49
CA ALA A 245 -11.95 3.38 11.76
C ALA A 245 -12.20 4.73 12.45
N PHE A 246 -12.12 5.82 11.69
CA PHE A 246 -12.43 7.16 12.19
C PHE A 246 -13.88 7.26 12.67
N ALA A 247 -14.83 6.64 11.94
CA ALA A 247 -16.24 6.63 12.29
C ALA A 247 -16.54 5.98 13.65
N GLU A 248 -15.67 5.07 14.13
CA GLU A 248 -15.78 4.53 15.48
C GLU A 248 -15.43 5.60 16.52
N LEU A 249 -14.45 6.47 16.26
CA LEU A 249 -13.93 7.47 17.21
C LEU A 249 -14.74 8.77 17.22
N SER A 250 -15.24 9.20 16.05
CA SER A 250 -15.95 10.48 15.91
C SER A 250 -16.86 10.50 14.68
N ASP A 251 -17.75 11.50 14.64
CA ASP A 251 -18.58 11.76 13.47
C ASP A 251 -17.68 12.22 12.30
N ILE A 252 -17.88 11.65 11.11
CA ILE A 252 -17.08 11.95 9.90
C ILE A 252 -17.01 13.46 9.60
N SER A 253 -18.07 14.21 9.94
CA SER A 253 -18.12 15.67 9.75
C SER A 253 -17.12 16.46 10.60
N ALA A 254 -16.52 15.86 11.64
CA ALA A 254 -15.46 16.50 12.40
C ALA A 254 -14.21 16.74 11.55
N GLY A 255 -13.92 15.86 10.58
CA GLY A 255 -12.77 15.96 9.67
C GLY A 255 -11.44 15.63 10.35
N ILE A 256 -11.12 16.34 11.42
CA ILE A 256 -9.91 16.19 12.24
C ILE A 256 -10.32 16.04 13.71
N ILE A 257 -9.67 15.14 14.44
CA ILE A 257 -9.89 14.95 15.87
C ILE A 257 -8.57 14.84 16.63
N ASP A 258 -8.57 15.33 17.87
CA ASP A 258 -7.50 15.03 18.82
C ASP A 258 -7.57 13.57 19.25
N ILE A 259 -6.42 12.90 19.25
CA ILE A 259 -6.27 11.52 19.68
C ILE A 259 -5.09 11.33 20.62
N THR A 260 -5.13 10.24 21.36
CA THR A 260 -3.95 9.66 21.99
C THR A 260 -3.77 8.24 21.49
N TRP A 261 -2.54 7.83 21.20
CA TRP A 261 -2.27 6.49 20.71
C TRP A 261 -0.95 5.93 21.23
N GLU A 262 -0.87 4.61 21.25
CA GLU A 262 0.34 3.88 21.61
C GLU A 262 0.48 2.63 20.74
N TYR A 263 1.72 2.15 20.55
CA TYR A 263 1.94 0.86 19.93
C TYR A 263 1.34 -0.26 20.78
N THR A 264 0.70 -1.22 20.13
CA THR A 264 0.06 -2.35 20.78
C THR A 264 0.23 -3.61 19.95
N SER A 265 0.02 -4.77 20.57
CA SER A 265 0.00 -6.06 19.86
C SER A 265 -1.12 -6.05 18.81
N CYS A 266 -0.82 -6.52 17.60
CA CYS A 266 -1.83 -6.73 16.57
C CYS A 266 -2.78 -7.90 16.88
N ASP A 267 -2.36 -8.83 17.74
CA ASP A 267 -3.06 -10.09 18.04
C ASP A 267 -3.35 -10.93 16.77
N LEU A 268 -2.40 -10.97 15.83
CA LEU A 268 -2.58 -11.74 14.60
C LEU A 268 -2.48 -13.24 14.89
N SER A 269 -3.43 -13.99 14.33
CA SER A 269 -3.41 -15.45 14.38
C SER A 269 -2.51 -16.02 13.27
N GLY A 270 -1.84 -17.12 13.58
CA GLY A 270 -1.07 -17.89 12.61
C GLY A 270 0.37 -17.39 12.40
N PRO A 271 1.15 -18.12 11.61
CA PRO A 271 2.55 -17.81 11.34
C PRO A 271 2.70 -16.58 10.42
N LEU A 272 3.90 -16.01 10.43
CA LEU A 272 4.28 -15.02 9.43
C LEU A 272 4.47 -15.69 8.07
N LYS A 273 4.48 -14.86 7.02
CA LYS A 273 4.70 -15.31 5.65
C LYS A 273 5.78 -14.50 4.97
N LEU A 274 6.51 -15.15 4.08
CA LEU A 274 7.51 -14.54 3.21
C LEU A 274 6.94 -14.51 1.80
N LYS A 275 6.80 -13.31 1.24
CA LYS A 275 6.24 -13.09 -0.09
C LYS A 275 7.29 -12.47 -1.00
N ASN A 276 7.68 -13.18 -2.04
CA ASN A 276 8.53 -12.63 -3.09
C ASN A 276 7.75 -11.62 -3.92
N LYS A 277 8.40 -10.49 -4.21
CA LYS A 277 7.85 -9.51 -5.16
C LYS A 277 7.80 -10.10 -6.58
N GLU A 278 6.93 -9.57 -7.41
CA GLU A 278 7.01 -9.78 -8.85
C GLU A 278 8.38 -9.31 -9.37
N GLY A 279 9.05 -10.17 -10.14
CA GLY A 279 10.40 -9.96 -10.65
C GLY A 279 11.52 -10.60 -9.82
N THR A 280 11.23 -11.11 -8.62
CA THR A 280 12.24 -11.81 -7.80
C THR A 280 12.79 -13.05 -8.52
N SER A 281 14.12 -13.21 -8.44
CA SER A 281 14.91 -14.28 -9.05
C SER A 281 16.23 -14.46 -8.30
N GLN A 282 17.04 -15.44 -8.73
CA GLN A 282 18.42 -15.58 -8.25
C GLN A 282 19.30 -14.34 -8.55
N TYR A 283 18.93 -13.50 -9.52
CA TYR A 283 19.71 -12.33 -9.97
C TYR A 283 19.20 -11.00 -9.39
N TRP A 284 18.02 -10.99 -8.80
CA TRP A 284 17.44 -9.83 -8.13
C TRP A 284 16.47 -10.31 -7.07
N PHE A 285 16.74 -9.97 -5.81
CA PHE A 285 15.95 -10.43 -4.68
C PHE A 285 15.13 -9.29 -4.10
N SER A 286 13.82 -9.52 -3.91
CA SER A 286 12.92 -8.63 -3.18
C SER A 286 11.85 -9.44 -2.49
N MET A 287 11.78 -9.33 -1.17
CA MET A 287 10.89 -10.12 -0.33
C MET A 287 10.23 -9.26 0.73
N GLN A 288 8.94 -9.49 0.95
CA GLN A 288 8.16 -8.87 2.00
C GLN A 288 7.85 -9.88 3.09
N VAL A 289 7.86 -9.42 4.34
CA VAL A 289 7.33 -10.17 5.48
C VAL A 289 5.90 -9.70 5.74
N VAL A 290 4.97 -10.64 5.81
CA VAL A 290 3.54 -10.39 6.01
C VAL A 290 3.08 -11.16 7.25
N ASN A 291 2.06 -10.63 7.93
CA ASN A 291 1.45 -11.24 9.12
C ASN A 291 2.44 -11.41 10.30
N ALA A 292 3.41 -10.50 10.44
CA ALA A 292 4.29 -10.46 11.60
C ALA A 292 3.59 -9.80 12.80
N ASN A 293 3.75 -10.36 14.01
CA ASN A 293 3.12 -9.85 15.24
C ASN A 293 3.83 -8.64 15.87
N GLU A 294 5.03 -8.33 15.39
CA GLU A 294 5.79 -7.15 15.80
C GLU A 294 6.50 -6.53 14.59
N PRO A 295 6.90 -5.25 14.66
CA PRO A 295 7.64 -4.61 13.58
C PRO A 295 8.89 -5.42 13.25
N VAL A 296 9.03 -5.81 11.99
CA VAL A 296 10.25 -6.45 11.52
C VAL A 296 11.38 -5.41 11.60
N THR A 297 12.59 -5.81 11.98
CA THR A 297 13.77 -4.93 11.96
C THR A 297 14.79 -5.39 10.92
N LYS A 298 14.90 -6.71 10.67
CA LYS A 298 15.84 -7.27 9.70
C LYS A 298 15.22 -8.44 8.94
N LEU A 299 15.64 -8.57 7.68
CA LEU A 299 15.55 -9.80 6.91
C LEU A 299 16.95 -10.11 6.40
N GLU A 300 17.48 -11.26 6.78
CA GLU A 300 18.80 -11.73 6.40
C GLU A 300 18.67 -13.03 5.64
N VAL A 301 19.61 -13.30 4.74
CA VAL A 301 19.56 -14.45 3.84
C VAL A 301 20.84 -15.27 3.95
N SER A 302 20.70 -16.59 3.94
CA SER A 302 21.81 -17.53 3.88
C SER A 302 21.72 -18.39 2.62
N THR A 303 22.88 -18.64 2.03
CA THR A 303 23.08 -19.54 0.86
C THR A 303 23.89 -20.79 1.22
N ASP A 304 24.17 -21.00 2.51
CA ASP A 304 25.08 -22.03 3.03
C ASP A 304 24.48 -22.78 4.23
N GLY A 305 23.16 -22.95 4.24
CA GLY A 305 22.43 -23.72 5.25
C GLY A 305 22.39 -23.04 6.62
N GLY A 306 22.39 -21.71 6.65
CA GLY A 306 22.38 -20.90 7.87
C GLY A 306 23.75 -20.67 8.53
N SER A 307 24.85 -21.07 7.87
CA SER A 307 26.21 -20.90 8.41
C SER A 307 26.65 -19.43 8.42
N THR A 308 26.31 -18.68 7.36
CA THR A 308 26.52 -17.24 7.26
C THR A 308 25.24 -16.52 6.83
N TRP A 309 25.11 -15.26 7.25
CA TRP A 309 23.91 -14.45 7.03
C TRP A 309 24.29 -13.14 6.37
N GLN A 310 23.67 -12.88 5.22
CA GLN A 310 23.86 -11.69 4.40
C GLN A 310 22.68 -10.74 4.62
N SER A 311 22.98 -9.47 4.87
CA SER A 311 21.95 -8.45 5.06
C SER A 311 21.26 -8.10 3.74
N THR A 312 19.97 -7.77 3.83
CA THR A 312 19.20 -7.08 2.78
C THR A 312 18.98 -5.61 3.17
N THR A 313 18.47 -4.82 2.24
CA THR A 313 18.11 -3.41 2.49
C THR A 313 16.60 -3.26 2.44
N ARG A 314 15.99 -2.69 3.49
CA ARG A 314 14.57 -2.34 3.49
C ARG A 314 14.31 -1.15 2.56
N THR A 315 13.28 -1.26 1.73
CA THR A 315 12.77 -0.18 0.88
C THR A 315 11.69 0.62 1.58
N SER A 316 11.40 1.82 1.07
CA SER A 316 10.30 2.67 1.56
C SER A 316 8.91 2.08 1.36
N TYR A 317 8.77 0.93 0.70
CA TYR A 317 7.50 0.25 0.42
C TYR A 317 7.43 -1.16 1.03
N ASN A 318 8.19 -1.40 2.11
CA ASN A 318 8.16 -2.60 2.93
C ASN A 318 8.60 -3.90 2.22
N TYR A 319 9.58 -3.80 1.34
CA TYR A 319 10.32 -4.97 0.84
C TYR A 319 11.76 -4.91 1.30
N PHE A 320 12.39 -6.08 1.35
CA PHE A 320 13.78 -6.28 1.68
C PHE A 320 14.51 -6.78 0.44
N GLU A 321 15.50 -6.01 0.00
CA GLU A 321 16.08 -6.18 -1.32
C GLU A 321 17.58 -6.43 -1.30
N GLN A 322 18.01 -7.22 -2.29
CA GLN A 322 19.40 -7.39 -2.70
C GLN A 322 19.45 -7.32 -4.22
N SER A 323 20.01 -6.23 -4.76
CA SER A 323 19.94 -5.91 -6.19
C SER A 323 20.74 -6.86 -7.07
N SER A 324 21.80 -7.47 -6.54
CA SER A 324 22.57 -8.51 -7.22
C SER A 324 21.95 -9.91 -7.14
N GLY A 325 20.84 -10.04 -6.38
CA GLY A 325 20.34 -11.34 -5.94
C GLY A 325 21.39 -12.13 -5.13
N PHE A 326 21.16 -13.43 -5.02
CA PHE A 326 22.02 -14.36 -4.26
C PHE A 326 22.65 -15.45 -5.14
N GLY A 327 22.36 -15.47 -6.44
CA GLY A 327 22.92 -16.41 -7.41
C GLY A 327 22.38 -17.84 -7.32
N VAL A 328 21.45 -18.12 -6.40
CA VAL A 328 20.84 -19.44 -6.16
C VAL A 328 19.32 -19.37 -6.22
N ASP A 329 18.69 -20.50 -6.60
CA ASP A 329 17.23 -20.61 -6.74
C ASP A 329 16.50 -20.71 -5.40
N THR A 330 17.20 -21.14 -4.34
CA THR A 330 16.64 -21.28 -3.00
C THR A 330 17.58 -20.74 -1.95
N VAL A 331 17.04 -20.11 -0.92
CA VAL A 331 17.80 -19.51 0.18
C VAL A 331 17.15 -19.83 1.53
N ASP A 332 17.90 -19.74 2.62
CA ASP A 332 17.32 -19.69 3.96
C ASP A 332 17.12 -18.22 4.36
N VAL A 333 16.00 -17.90 4.99
CA VAL A 333 15.64 -16.53 5.38
C VAL A 333 15.48 -16.44 6.88
N ARG A 334 16.16 -15.48 7.51
CA ARG A 334 16.00 -15.13 8.92
C ARG A 334 15.31 -13.77 9.02
N VAL A 335 14.14 -13.76 9.63
CA VAL A 335 13.42 -12.55 10.00
C VAL A 335 13.73 -12.23 11.45
N THR A 336 14.06 -10.98 11.76
CA THR A 336 14.23 -10.47 13.13
C THR A 336 13.20 -9.40 13.39
N GLY A 337 12.46 -9.51 14.48
CA GLY A 337 11.50 -8.51 14.92
C GLY A 337 12.10 -7.48 15.87
N GLN A 338 11.27 -6.54 16.35
CA GLN A 338 11.70 -5.44 17.20
C GLN A 338 12.14 -5.90 18.59
N SER A 339 11.53 -6.95 19.14
CA SER A 339 11.97 -7.56 20.41
C SER A 339 13.34 -8.24 20.32
N GLY A 340 13.84 -8.49 19.10
CA GLY A 340 15.00 -9.35 18.84
C GLY A 340 14.63 -10.83 18.67
N ALA A 341 13.35 -11.20 18.74
CA ALA A 341 12.87 -12.52 18.33
C ALA A 341 13.23 -12.79 16.87
N THR A 342 13.49 -14.07 16.55
CA THR A 342 13.85 -14.48 15.19
C THR A 342 13.06 -15.68 14.73
N VAL A 343 12.71 -15.69 13.45
CA VAL A 343 12.11 -16.82 12.75
C VAL A 343 13.00 -17.15 11.56
N VAL A 344 13.35 -18.42 11.40
CA VAL A 344 14.12 -18.92 10.26
C VAL A 344 13.22 -19.81 9.40
N VAL A 345 13.20 -19.53 8.10
CA VAL A 345 12.50 -20.33 7.09
C VAL A 345 13.55 -20.87 6.12
N ASN A 346 13.65 -22.19 6.05
CA ASN A 346 14.66 -22.86 5.22
C ASN A 346 14.14 -23.10 3.80
N SER A 347 15.05 -23.16 2.82
CA SER A 347 14.76 -23.54 1.44
C SER A 347 13.64 -22.73 0.77
N VAL A 348 13.62 -21.42 1.03
CA VAL A 348 12.71 -20.46 0.40
C VAL A 348 13.10 -20.29 -1.06
N GLY A 349 12.20 -20.62 -1.99
CA GLY A 349 12.42 -20.41 -3.41
C GLY A 349 12.45 -18.92 -3.77
N CYS A 350 13.34 -18.53 -4.68
CA CYS A 350 13.48 -17.16 -5.20
C CYS A 350 12.58 -16.90 -6.43
N SER A 351 11.43 -17.57 -6.54
CA SER A 351 10.55 -17.43 -7.71
C SER A 351 9.66 -16.19 -7.60
N SER A 352 9.55 -15.43 -8.70
CA SER A 352 8.69 -14.23 -8.80
C SER A 352 7.27 -14.48 -8.28
N GLY A 353 6.80 -13.62 -7.36
CA GLY A 353 5.43 -13.66 -6.84
C GLY A 353 5.10 -14.86 -5.94
N SER A 354 6.07 -15.74 -5.64
CA SER A 354 5.84 -16.88 -4.75
C SER A 354 5.72 -16.48 -3.28
N GLU A 355 5.03 -17.29 -2.50
CA GLU A 355 4.83 -17.07 -1.07
C GLU A 355 5.10 -18.38 -0.32
N ILE A 356 5.72 -18.29 0.85
CA ILE A 356 5.89 -19.40 1.77
C ILE A 356 5.44 -18.99 3.17
N THR A 357 4.77 -19.92 3.84
CA THR A 357 4.31 -19.74 5.22
C THR A 357 5.36 -20.29 6.18
N ALA A 358 5.76 -19.51 7.18
CA ALA A 358 6.71 -19.95 8.20
C ALA A 358 6.07 -20.96 9.18
N SER A 359 6.88 -21.58 10.02
CA SER A 359 6.40 -22.48 11.08
C SER A 359 5.85 -21.74 12.31
N SER A 360 6.22 -20.47 12.50
CA SER A 360 5.83 -19.66 13.65
C SER A 360 5.68 -18.18 13.27
N ASN A 361 5.28 -17.37 14.25
CA ASN A 361 5.36 -15.91 14.19
C ASN A 361 6.58 -15.43 15.00
N LEU A 362 6.88 -14.12 14.90
CA LEU A 362 7.77 -13.40 15.81
C LEU A 362 7.13 -13.28 17.20
#